data_AF-A0A1Q6UEZ5-F1
#
_entry.id   AF-A0A1Q6UEZ5-F1
#
_cell.length_a   1.000
_cell.length_b   1.000
_cell.length_c   1.000
_cell.angle_alpha   90.00
_cell.angle_beta   90.00
_cell.angle_gamma   90.00
#
_symmetry.space_group_name_H-M   'P 1'
#
loop_
_entity.id
_entity.type
_entity.pdbx_description
1 polymer ?
#
loop_
_entity_poly.entity_id
_entity_poly.type
_entity_poly.pdbx_seq_one_letter_code
_entity_poly.pdbx_strand_id
1 'polypeptide(L)'
;MDIKLKNLKQEYMGRCNIIPCCDLPKIEGSFNDLKDDIIDSFVNQNIISDWTLKDGVLEKYNNNEEFDNDDEREEEFWNEVVCRCLNKGYLVIYELPVPNGIHKNNEKIEYFSYSWGYFQTHFIHITDLAQLTSVLSNLDDLIIEEKYKEEQQKKEK
;
A
#
# COMPACT_ATOMS: atom_id res chain seq x y z
N MET A 1 -1.75 -14.76 -18.64
CA MET A 1 -1.18 -14.40 -17.32
C MET A 1 0.28 -14.82 -17.31
N ASP A 2 1.19 -13.86 -17.11
CA ASP A 2 2.63 -14.08 -17.16
C ASP A 2 3.08 -15.11 -16.11
N ILE A 3 3.92 -16.08 -16.50
CA ILE A 3 4.44 -17.13 -15.60
C ILE A 3 5.15 -16.50 -14.39
N LYS A 4 5.81 -15.36 -14.58
CA LYS A 4 6.46 -14.59 -13.52
C LYS A 4 5.47 -14.09 -12.46
N LEU A 5 4.33 -13.51 -12.87
CA LEU A 5 3.31 -13.04 -11.94
C LEU A 5 2.69 -14.19 -11.15
N LYS A 6 2.49 -15.34 -11.79
CA LYS A 6 1.98 -16.54 -11.11
C LYS A 6 2.95 -17.03 -10.02
N ASN A 7 4.24 -17.06 -10.30
CA ASN A 7 5.26 -17.49 -9.33
C ASN A 7 5.35 -16.51 -8.15
N LEU A 8 5.35 -15.20 -8.40
CA LEU A 8 5.38 -14.19 -7.35
C LEU A 8 4.12 -14.23 -6.47
N LYS A 9 2.93 -14.42 -7.07
CA LYS A 9 1.70 -14.61 -6.31
C LYS A 9 1.75 -15.84 -5.41
N GLN A 10 2.48 -16.89 -5.80
CA GLN A 10 2.69 -18.08 -4.96
C GLN A 10 3.71 -17.82 -3.85
N GLU A 11 4.82 -17.15 -4.16
CA GLU A 11 5.86 -16.80 -3.20
C GLU A 11 5.33 -15.91 -2.06
N TYR A 12 4.49 -14.93 -2.42
CA TYR A 12 3.89 -13.99 -1.48
C TYR A 12 2.44 -14.33 -1.10
N MET A 13 2.02 -15.58 -1.32
CA MET A 13 0.66 -16.02 -1.06
C MET A 13 0.29 -15.79 0.41
N GLY A 14 -0.77 -15.03 0.65
CA GLY A 14 -1.23 -14.67 2.00
C GLY A 14 -0.53 -13.46 2.64
N ARG A 15 0.45 -12.85 1.96
CA ARG A 15 1.10 -11.59 2.39
C ARG A 15 0.98 -10.47 1.36
N CYS A 16 0.89 -10.79 0.07
CA CYS A 16 0.67 -9.80 -0.99
C CYS A 16 -0.61 -10.10 -1.77
N ASN A 17 -1.41 -9.07 -2.00
CA ASN A 17 -2.35 -9.02 -3.12
C ASN A 17 -1.79 -8.14 -4.23
N ILE A 18 -1.54 -8.74 -5.41
CA ILE A 18 -0.96 -8.03 -6.57
C ILE A 18 -2.06 -7.85 -7.62
N ILE A 19 -2.43 -6.59 -7.82
CA ILE A 19 -3.48 -6.15 -8.74
C ILE A 19 -2.81 -5.44 -9.92
N PRO A 20 -2.93 -5.97 -11.15
CA PRO A 20 -2.52 -5.21 -12.33
C PRO A 20 -3.31 -3.91 -12.41
N CYS A 21 -2.62 -2.79 -12.61
CA CYS A 21 -3.25 -1.46 -12.68
C CYS A 21 -4.37 -1.37 -13.73
N CYS A 22 -4.25 -2.09 -14.85
CA CYS A 22 -5.28 -2.17 -15.89
C CYS A 22 -6.57 -2.89 -15.46
N ASP A 23 -6.55 -3.59 -14.32
CA ASP A 23 -7.69 -4.28 -13.75
C ASP A 23 -8.39 -3.45 -12.65
N LEU A 24 -7.81 -2.33 -12.20
CA LEU A 24 -8.45 -1.45 -11.21
C LEU A 24 -9.85 -0.97 -11.64
N PRO A 25 -10.09 -0.51 -12.89
CA PRO A 25 -11.45 -0.11 -13.30
C PRO A 25 -12.47 -1.26 -13.30
N LYS A 26 -12.02 -2.51 -13.20
CA LYS A 26 -12.87 -3.71 -13.16
C LYS A 26 -13.23 -4.13 -11.73
N ILE A 27 -12.69 -3.44 -10.72
CA ILE A 27 -13.12 -3.62 -9.33
C ILE A 27 -14.52 -3.01 -9.25
N GLU A 28 -15.53 -3.86 -9.30
CA GLU A 28 -16.93 -3.45 -9.15
C GLU A 28 -17.15 -2.92 -7.72
N GLY A 29 -18.01 -1.91 -7.57
CA GLY A 29 -18.42 -1.37 -6.27
C GLY A 29 -19.09 -2.39 -5.34
N SER A 30 -19.37 -3.62 -5.80
CA SER A 30 -19.84 -4.73 -4.96
C SER A 30 -18.74 -5.37 -4.10
N PHE A 31 -17.46 -5.03 -4.31
CA PHE A 31 -16.31 -5.35 -3.45
C PHE A 31 -15.88 -4.12 -2.61
N ASN A 32 -16.87 -3.45 -1.98
CA ASN A 32 -16.76 -2.12 -1.36
C ASN A 32 -15.47 -1.86 -0.57
N ASP A 33 -15.10 -2.73 0.38
CA ASP A 33 -13.99 -2.45 1.31
C ASP A 33 -12.65 -2.19 0.59
N LEU A 34 -12.36 -2.94 -0.48
CA LEU A 34 -11.06 -2.83 -1.16
C LEU A 34 -10.94 -1.55 -1.99
N LYS A 35 -12.02 -1.14 -2.66
CA LYS A 35 -12.04 0.08 -3.46
C LYS A 35 -11.89 1.29 -2.53
N ASP A 36 -12.65 1.28 -1.43
CA ASP A 36 -12.63 2.32 -0.40
C ASP A 36 -11.23 2.43 0.23
N ASP A 37 -10.61 1.31 0.61
CA ASP A 37 -9.26 1.28 1.18
C ASP A 37 -8.20 1.88 0.22
N ILE A 38 -8.33 1.64 -1.08
CA ILE A 38 -7.43 2.19 -2.10
C ILE A 38 -7.68 3.70 -2.25
N ILE A 39 -8.93 4.13 -2.28
CA ILE A 39 -9.30 5.56 -2.36
C ILE A 39 -8.77 6.30 -1.13
N ASP A 40 -9.02 5.80 0.07
CA ASP A 40 -8.56 6.38 1.33
C ASP A 40 -7.03 6.43 1.37
N SER A 41 -6.35 5.36 0.97
CA SER A 41 -4.89 5.33 0.90
C SER A 41 -4.35 6.33 -0.13
N PHE A 42 -5.05 6.53 -1.24
CA PHE A 42 -4.68 7.49 -2.26
C PHE A 42 -4.85 8.93 -1.77
N VAL A 43 -6.01 9.27 -1.18
CA VAL A 43 -6.33 10.60 -0.65
C VAL A 43 -5.38 11.00 0.47
N ASN A 44 -5.07 10.06 1.37
CA ASN A 44 -4.14 10.30 2.47
C ASN A 44 -2.66 10.24 2.06
N GLN A 45 -2.36 10.08 0.77
CA GLN A 45 -1.00 9.96 0.23
C GLN A 45 -0.19 8.81 0.87
N ASN A 46 -0.88 7.74 1.26
CA ASN A 46 -0.30 6.55 1.89
C ASN A 46 0.12 5.47 0.88
N ILE A 47 -0.15 5.68 -0.41
CA ILE A 47 0.38 4.80 -1.45
C ILE A 47 1.86 5.13 -1.67
N ILE A 48 2.72 4.17 -1.35
CA ILE A 48 4.16 4.25 -1.60
C ILE A 48 4.37 4.16 -3.12
N SER A 49 4.77 5.26 -3.74
CA SER A 49 5.03 5.33 -5.17
C SER A 49 6.08 6.40 -5.49
N ASP A 50 6.74 6.27 -6.64
CA ASP A 50 7.66 7.30 -7.16
C ASP A 50 6.94 8.57 -7.65
N TRP A 51 5.60 8.56 -7.65
CA TRP A 51 4.78 9.61 -8.24
C TRP A 51 4.19 10.47 -7.13
N THR A 52 4.62 11.72 -7.03
CA THR A 52 3.98 12.73 -6.18
C THR A 52 2.79 13.31 -6.93
N LEU A 53 1.57 13.01 -6.46
CA LEU A 53 0.41 13.80 -6.85
C LEU A 53 0.59 15.22 -6.34
N LYS A 54 0.34 16.20 -7.22
CA LYS A 54 0.34 17.60 -6.81
C LYS A 54 -0.96 17.87 -6.07
N ASP A 55 -0.89 18.61 -4.97
CA ASP A 55 -2.03 19.02 -4.13
C ASP A 55 -3.23 19.52 -4.95
N GLY A 56 -2.98 20.21 -6.05
CA GLY A 56 -4.03 20.73 -6.94
C GLY A 56 -4.86 19.71 -7.71
N VAL A 57 -4.51 18.41 -7.72
CA VAL A 57 -5.39 17.35 -8.25
C VAL A 57 -6.43 16.99 -7.20
N LEU A 58 -6.02 16.78 -5.94
CA LEU A 58 -6.93 16.43 -4.84
C LEU A 58 -7.91 17.58 -4.53
N GLU A 59 -7.44 18.82 -4.55
CA GLU A 59 -8.27 20.00 -4.29
C GLU A 59 -9.45 20.13 -5.28
N LYS A 60 -9.27 19.75 -6.55
CA LYS A 60 -10.33 19.84 -7.56
C LYS A 60 -11.50 18.89 -7.28
N TYR A 61 -11.22 17.71 -6.75
CA TYR A 61 -12.25 16.69 -6.50
C TYR A 61 -12.85 16.78 -5.09
N ASN A 62 -12.27 17.58 -4.20
CA ASN A 62 -12.85 17.90 -2.89
C ASN A 62 -13.93 19.01 -2.95
N ASN A 63 -14.14 19.65 -4.11
CA ASN A 63 -15.20 20.65 -4.28
C ASN A 63 -16.56 19.97 -4.53
N ASN A 64 -17.36 19.91 -3.48
CA ASN A 64 -18.68 19.23 -3.46
C ASN A 64 -19.80 19.94 -4.24
N GLU A 65 -19.52 21.05 -4.93
CA GLU A 65 -20.56 21.83 -5.64
C GLU A 65 -20.89 21.29 -7.05
N GLU A 66 -20.13 20.32 -7.57
CA GLU A 66 -20.26 19.81 -8.95
C GLU A 66 -20.98 18.45 -9.08
N PHE A 67 -21.37 17.79 -7.98
CA PHE A 67 -21.90 16.41 -8.00
C PHE A 67 -23.32 16.30 -7.45
N ASP A 68 -24.19 15.53 -8.13
CA ASP A 68 -25.59 15.34 -7.76
C ASP A 68 -25.78 14.38 -6.56
N ASN A 69 -24.83 13.47 -6.30
CA ASN A 69 -24.76 12.63 -5.11
C ASN A 69 -23.32 12.13 -4.79
N ASP A 70 -23.10 11.59 -3.59
CA ASP A 70 -21.77 11.13 -3.13
C ASP A 70 -21.27 9.88 -3.88
N ASP A 71 -22.15 8.99 -4.32
CA ASP A 71 -21.80 7.74 -5.03
C ASP A 71 -21.21 8.04 -6.42
N GLU A 72 -21.83 8.96 -7.16
CA GLU A 72 -21.38 9.44 -8.47
C GLU A 72 -20.03 10.15 -8.38
N ARG A 73 -19.81 10.94 -7.32
CA ARG A 73 -18.51 11.57 -7.04
C ARG A 73 -17.43 10.53 -6.82
N GLU A 74 -17.69 9.50 -6.02
CA GLU A 74 -16.70 8.47 -5.71
C GLU A 74 -16.37 7.62 -6.95
N GLU A 75 -17.38 7.28 -7.75
CA GLU A 75 -17.20 6.55 -9.00
C GLU A 75 -16.43 7.37 -10.04
N GLU A 76 -16.68 8.67 -10.15
CA GLU A 76 -15.91 9.57 -11.01
C GLU A 76 -14.48 9.73 -10.49
N PHE A 77 -14.28 9.96 -9.19
CA PHE A 77 -12.94 10.05 -8.59
C PHE A 77 -12.12 8.77 -8.82
N TRP A 78 -12.74 7.60 -8.64
CA TRP A 78 -12.11 6.32 -8.90
C TRP A 78 -11.62 6.20 -10.34
N ASN A 79 -12.48 6.48 -11.31
CA ASN A 79 -12.20 6.27 -12.72
C ASN A 79 -11.27 7.35 -13.30
N GLU A 80 -11.55 8.62 -12.99
CA GLU A 80 -10.90 9.77 -13.60
C GLU A 80 -9.61 10.18 -12.89
N VAL A 81 -9.44 9.83 -11.61
CA VAL A 81 -8.25 10.17 -10.82
C VAL A 81 -7.45 8.94 -10.46
N VAL A 82 -8.00 8.05 -9.62
CA VAL A 82 -7.24 6.93 -9.05
C VAL A 82 -6.75 6.00 -10.15
N CYS A 83 -7.65 5.48 -10.98
CA CYS A 83 -7.31 4.58 -12.08
C CYS A 83 -6.41 5.23 -13.14
N ARG A 84 -6.55 6.54 -13.38
CA ARG A 84 -5.68 7.26 -14.32
C ARG A 84 -4.27 7.46 -13.78
N CYS A 85 -4.13 7.70 -12.48
CA CYS A 85 -2.82 7.83 -11.85
C CYS A 85 -2.15 6.47 -11.74
N LEU A 86 -2.91 5.44 -11.37
CA LEU A 86 -2.49 4.05 -11.30
C LEU A 86 -2.77 3.32 -12.62
N ASN A 87 -2.40 3.89 -13.77
CA ASN A 87 -2.77 3.34 -15.09
C ASN A 87 -1.80 2.30 -15.67
N LYS A 88 -0.62 2.14 -15.07
CA LYS A 88 0.44 1.23 -15.52
C LYS A 88 1.11 0.55 -14.34
N GLY A 89 1.60 -0.66 -14.56
CA GLY A 89 2.27 -1.45 -13.53
C GLY A 89 1.28 -2.21 -12.66
N TYR A 90 1.57 -2.24 -11.36
CA TYR A 90 0.88 -3.06 -10.37
C TYR A 90 0.66 -2.27 -9.09
N LEU A 91 -0.55 -2.37 -8.55
CA LEU A 91 -0.82 -2.03 -7.16
C LEU A 91 -0.62 -3.29 -6.31
N VAL A 92 0.25 -3.19 -5.32
CA VAL A 92 0.60 -4.25 -4.40
C VAL A 92 0.09 -3.86 -3.03
N ILE A 93 -0.76 -4.70 -2.45
CA ILE A 93 -1.26 -4.56 -1.09
C ILE A 93 -0.49 -5.58 -0.26
N TYR A 94 0.36 -5.10 0.63
CA TYR A 94 1.28 -5.89 1.41
C TYR A 94 0.89 -5.89 2.89
N GLU A 95 0.59 -7.08 3.40
CA GLU A 95 0.25 -7.34 4.80
C GLU A 95 1.50 -7.75 5.56
N LEU A 96 2.06 -6.82 6.33
CA LEU A 96 3.26 -7.05 7.13
C LEU A 96 2.90 -7.25 8.60
N PRO A 97 3.16 -8.44 9.20
CA PRO A 97 3.05 -8.60 10.64
C PRO A 97 4.05 -7.68 11.34
N VAL A 98 3.57 -6.99 12.37
CA VAL A 98 4.37 -5.95 13.03
C VAL A 98 5.42 -6.58 13.96
N PRO A 99 6.72 -6.30 13.75
CA PRO A 99 7.78 -6.81 14.59
C PRO A 99 7.71 -6.20 15.99
N ASN A 100 8.13 -6.97 16.99
CA ASN A 100 8.10 -6.61 18.40
C ASN A 100 9.24 -7.31 19.16
N GLY A 101 9.73 -6.66 20.22
CA GLY A 101 10.84 -7.12 21.04
C GLY A 101 12.13 -7.16 20.23
N ILE A 102 12.42 -6.07 19.53
CA ILE A 102 13.52 -6.01 18.56
C ILE A 102 14.84 -5.80 19.31
N HIS A 103 15.80 -6.71 19.12
CA HIS A 103 17.12 -6.66 19.74
C HIS A 103 18.18 -6.34 18.69
N LYS A 104 18.96 -5.29 18.98
CA LYS A 104 20.00 -4.76 18.09
C LYS A 104 21.34 -4.78 18.82
N ASN A 105 22.39 -5.25 18.15
CA ASN A 105 23.75 -5.29 18.65
C ASN A 105 24.71 -4.75 17.58
N ASN A 106 25.57 -3.80 17.92
CA ASN A 106 26.49 -3.14 16.98
C ASN A 106 25.83 -2.76 15.65
N GLU A 107 24.67 -2.09 15.73
CA GLU A 107 23.86 -1.66 14.58
C GLU A 107 23.25 -2.78 13.71
N LYS A 108 23.36 -4.05 14.11
CA LYS A 108 22.72 -5.18 13.42
C LYS A 108 21.54 -5.71 14.23
N ILE A 109 20.42 -5.96 13.54
CA ILE A 109 19.28 -6.67 14.12
C ILE A 109 19.72 -8.13 14.36
N GLU A 110 19.66 -8.60 15.61
CA GLU A 110 19.99 -9.99 15.95
C GLU A 110 18.75 -10.87 15.93
N TYR A 111 17.68 -10.44 16.60
CA TYR A 111 16.42 -11.14 16.63
C TYR A 111 15.25 -10.22 16.98
N PHE A 112 14.07 -10.62 16.55
CA PHE A 112 12.79 -10.03 16.91
C PHE A 112 11.71 -11.12 16.80
N SER A 113 10.53 -10.82 17.30
CA SER A 113 9.34 -11.67 17.16
C SER A 113 8.25 -10.91 16.42
N TYR A 114 7.29 -11.61 15.82
CA TYR A 114 6.10 -10.97 15.26
C TYR A 114 4.96 -11.01 16.27
N SER A 115 4.27 -9.89 16.41
CA SER A 115 3.06 -9.84 17.23
C SER A 115 1.98 -10.72 16.60
N TRP A 116 1.35 -11.57 17.42
CA TRP A 116 0.27 -12.43 16.94
C TRP A 116 -0.96 -11.58 16.57
N GLY A 117 -1.42 -11.72 15.31
CA GLY A 117 -2.68 -11.13 14.85
C GLY A 117 -2.66 -9.63 14.59
N TYR A 118 -1.49 -8.97 14.60
CA TYR A 118 -1.37 -7.54 14.29
C TYR A 118 -0.53 -7.35 13.03
N PHE A 119 -1.19 -6.86 11.97
CA PHE A 119 -0.61 -6.61 10.66
C PHE A 119 -0.75 -5.12 10.32
N GLN A 120 0.21 -4.62 9.57
CA GLN A 120 0.16 -3.31 8.95
C GLN A 120 0.04 -3.51 7.43
N THR A 121 -1.01 -2.93 6.86
CA THR A 121 -1.26 -2.94 5.42
C THR A 121 -0.52 -1.79 4.75
N HIS A 122 0.20 -2.09 3.68
CA HIS A 122 0.89 -1.12 2.85
C HIS A 122 0.42 -1.19 1.41
N PHE A 123 0.05 -0.05 0.85
CA PHE A 123 -0.30 0.09 -0.56
C PHE A 123 0.92 0.60 -1.32
N ILE A 124 1.38 -0.16 -2.31
CA ILE A 124 2.64 0.11 -3.02
C ILE A 124 2.35 0.06 -4.51
N HIS A 125 2.68 1.12 -5.22
CA HIS A 125 2.60 1.16 -6.68
C HIS A 125 3.98 0.91 -7.28
N ILE A 126 4.09 -0.16 -8.07
CA ILE A 126 5.33 -0.51 -8.78
C ILE A 126 5.09 -0.57 -10.29
N THR A 127 6.00 0.02 -11.06
CA THR A 127 5.90 0.05 -12.53
C THR A 127 6.42 -1.23 -13.18
N ASP A 128 7.43 -1.85 -12.57
CA ASP A 128 8.02 -3.11 -12.99
C ASP A 128 7.98 -4.13 -11.86
N LEU A 129 7.33 -5.27 -12.13
CA LEU A 129 7.19 -6.36 -11.17
C LEU A 129 8.53 -7.00 -10.78
N ALA A 130 9.57 -6.86 -11.62
CA ALA A 130 10.92 -7.33 -11.27
C ALA A 130 11.51 -6.63 -10.04
N GLN A 131 10.99 -5.45 -9.68
CA GLN A 131 11.43 -4.68 -8.51
C GLN A 131 10.75 -5.13 -7.21
N LEU A 132 9.66 -5.90 -7.30
CA LEU A 132 8.80 -6.24 -6.16
C LEU A 132 9.60 -6.77 -4.97
N THR A 133 10.42 -7.79 -5.20
CA THR A 133 11.20 -8.42 -4.12
C THR A 133 12.11 -7.43 -3.41
N SER A 134 12.80 -6.57 -4.16
CA SER A 134 13.68 -5.55 -3.57
C SER A 134 12.90 -4.49 -2.80
N VAL A 135 11.74 -4.06 -3.31
CA VAL A 135 10.89 -3.06 -2.65
C VAL A 135 10.35 -3.60 -1.33
N LEU A 136 9.85 -4.84 -1.34
CA LEU A 136 9.31 -5.47 -0.12
C LEU A 136 10.39 -5.73 0.93
N SER A 137 11.58 -6.21 0.54
CA SER A 137 12.68 -6.39 1.49
C SER A 137 13.13 -5.08 2.12
N ASN A 138 13.25 -4.00 1.33
CA ASN A 138 13.60 -2.69 1.87
C ASN A 138 12.52 -2.16 2.83
N LEU A 139 11.24 -2.40 2.53
CA LEU A 139 10.13 -2.01 3.38
C LEU A 139 10.13 -2.78 4.72
N ASP A 140 10.38 -4.09 4.67
CA ASP A 140 10.53 -4.92 5.87
C ASP A 140 11.63 -4.36 6.79
N ASP A 141 12.81 -4.06 6.22
CA ASP A 141 13.95 -3.51 6.97
C ASP A 141 13.63 -2.14 7.59
N LEU A 142 12.99 -1.24 6.83
CA LEU A 142 12.60 0.08 7.31
C LEU A 142 11.64 -0.01 8.50
N ILE A 143 10.63 -0.88 8.41
CA ILE A 143 9.62 -1.03 9.47
C ILE A 143 10.21 -1.62 10.73
N ILE A 144 11.14 -2.59 10.61
CA ILE A 144 11.85 -3.12 11.78
C ILE A 144 12.65 -2.00 12.46
N GLU A 145 13.37 -1.17 11.70
CA GLU A 145 14.13 -0.05 12.27
C GLU A 145 13.24 1.01 12.93
N GLU A 146 12.10 1.35 12.33
CA GLU A 146 11.13 2.27 12.93
C GLU A 146 10.55 1.73 14.23
N LYS A 147 10.12 0.45 14.24
CA LYS A 147 9.58 -0.18 15.44
C LYS A 147 10.61 -0.31 16.56
N TYR A 148 11.87 -0.57 16.22
CA TYR A 148 12.95 -0.56 17.20
C TYR A 148 13.09 0.82 17.87
N LYS A 149 13.09 1.90 17.09
CA LYS A 149 13.18 3.28 17.63
C LYS A 149 11.99 3.60 18.53
N GLU A 150 10.77 3.23 18.12
CA GLU A 150 9.56 3.39 18.94
C GLU A 150 9.67 2.65 20.29
N GLU A 151 10.18 1.41 20.29
CA GLU A 151 10.36 0.62 21.51
C GLU A 151 11.37 1.24 22.49
N GLN A 152 12.48 1.81 21.99
CA GLN A 152 13.45 2.47 22.85
C GLN A 152 12.87 3.74 23.49
N GLN A 153 12.17 4.56 22.71
CA GLN A 153 11.53 5.78 23.24
C GLN A 153 10.48 5.48 24.33
N LYS A 154 9.80 4.35 24.25
CA LYS A 154 8.84 3.91 25.28
C LYS A 154 9.52 3.46 26.57
N LYS A 155 10.74 2.90 26.50
CA LYS A 155 11.51 2.49 27.69
C LYS A 155 12.12 3.66 28.45
N GLU A 156 12.33 4.78 27.78
CA GLU A 156 12.88 6.01 28.36
C GLU A 156 11.82 6.92 29.03
N LYS A 157 10.53 6.57 28.90
CA LYS A 157 9.39 7.28 29.52
C LYS A 157 8.86 6.53 30.73
#